data_AF-A0A091E443-F1
#
_entry.id   AF-A0A091E443-F1
#
_cell.length_a   1.000
_cell.length_b   1.000
_cell.length_c   1.000
_cell.angle_alpha   90.00
_cell.angle_beta   90.00
_cell.angle_gamma   90.00
#
_symmetry.space_group_name_H-M   'P 1'
#
loop_
_entity.id
_entity.type
_entity.pdbx_description
1 polymer ?
#
loop_
_entity_poly.entity_id
_entity_poly.type
_entity_poly.pdbx_seq_one_letter_code
_entity_poly.pdbx_strand_id
1 'polypeptide(L)'
;MPRPGKRLAGAAGPDKKGLSGKRTKTENSDETSAQVENSSPQTTSDSKKYGKNLSNYWLMKSEPESRIEKGVDVKFSIEDLKAQPEQIACWDGVRNYQARNFLRAMKLEDEAFFYHSNCKEPGIVGLMKVDVQFVRIMKRFISLAELKTYHQAHKATGGPLKNMALFTRQRLSVQSLTQEEFDFILSLEEKEPD
;
A
#
# COMPACT_ATOMS: atom_id res chain seq x y z
N MET A 1 34.11 49.38 -18.31
CA MET A 1 34.22 48.58 -17.08
C MET A 1 33.84 47.12 -17.36
N PRO A 2 34.80 46.19 -17.37
CA PRO A 2 34.53 44.78 -17.06
C PRO A 2 35.55 44.20 -16.05
N ARG A 3 35.20 43.12 -15.32
CA ARG A 3 36.15 42.26 -14.59
C ARG A 3 35.77 40.76 -14.69
N PRO A 4 36.75 39.82 -14.60
CA PRO A 4 36.60 38.39 -14.92
C PRO A 4 36.26 37.52 -13.67
N GLY A 5 36.12 36.18 -13.72
CA GLY A 5 36.06 35.24 -14.86
C GLY A 5 36.97 33.98 -14.74
N LYS A 6 36.40 32.79 -15.02
CA LYS A 6 37.02 31.46 -15.31
C LYS A 6 37.74 30.62 -14.19
N ARG A 7 37.44 29.30 -14.27
CA ARG A 7 38.28 28.09 -14.05
C ARG A 7 38.47 27.42 -12.66
N LEU A 8 37.86 26.22 -12.55
CA LEU A 8 38.46 24.86 -12.41
C LEU A 8 39.61 24.54 -11.41
N ALA A 9 39.34 23.46 -10.64
CA ALA A 9 40.24 22.36 -10.22
C ALA A 9 41.30 22.57 -9.11
N GLY A 10 41.47 21.54 -8.25
CA GLY A 10 42.46 21.43 -7.17
C GLY A 10 42.15 20.27 -6.19
N ALA A 11 43.14 19.72 -5.49
CA ALA A 11 42.99 18.55 -4.59
C ALA A 11 44.02 18.53 -3.42
N ALA A 12 43.93 17.49 -2.55
CA ALA A 12 44.80 17.13 -1.41
C ALA A 12 44.56 17.79 -0.02
N GLY A 13 44.96 17.09 1.05
CA GLY A 13 45.08 17.54 2.46
C GLY A 13 46.55 17.55 2.93
N PRO A 14 46.94 17.20 4.18
CA PRO A 14 46.17 16.86 5.40
C PRO A 14 46.72 17.51 6.73
N ASP A 15 46.35 16.94 7.91
CA ASP A 15 47.15 16.80 9.17
C ASP A 15 47.20 17.84 10.36
N LYS A 16 46.86 17.31 11.56
CA LYS A 16 47.54 17.35 12.91
C LYS A 16 47.36 18.46 14.01
N LYS A 17 47.32 17.92 15.27
CA LYS A 17 47.44 18.48 16.67
C LYS A 17 46.11 18.81 17.41
N GLY A 18 45.95 18.70 18.74
CA GLY A 18 46.80 18.25 19.88
C GLY A 18 47.25 19.39 20.83
N LEU A 19 47.41 19.29 22.17
CA LEU A 19 47.32 18.26 23.26
C LEU A 19 47.32 19.00 24.65
N SER A 20 47.10 18.45 25.87
CA SER A 20 46.19 17.41 26.44
C SER A 20 46.37 17.22 27.98
N GLY A 21 45.32 17.25 28.83
CA GLY A 21 45.32 16.84 30.27
C GLY A 21 44.53 17.76 31.23
N LYS A 22 44.06 17.46 32.48
CA LYS A 22 43.77 16.23 33.31
C LYS A 22 44.37 16.26 34.74
N ARG A 23 43.54 16.33 35.82
CA ARG A 23 43.71 15.73 37.20
C ARG A 23 42.56 16.13 38.17
N THR A 24 41.74 15.22 38.75
CA THR A 24 41.81 14.45 40.05
C THR A 24 41.49 15.27 41.33
N LYS A 25 40.93 14.76 42.46
CA LYS A 25 40.72 13.41 43.07
C LYS A 25 39.40 13.41 43.94
N THR A 26 38.70 12.30 44.27
CA THR A 26 38.79 11.44 45.51
C THR A 26 37.72 10.31 45.49
N GLU A 27 37.99 9.19 46.19
CA GLU A 27 37.18 7.95 46.34
C GLU A 27 36.00 8.09 47.36
N ASN A 28 35.20 7.11 47.84
CA ASN A 28 35.17 5.61 48.00
C ASN A 28 33.66 5.21 48.26
N SER A 29 33.12 3.97 48.38
CA SER A 29 33.45 2.55 48.08
C SER A 29 32.21 1.62 48.30
N ASP A 30 32.39 0.29 48.14
CA ASP A 30 31.67 -0.87 48.75
C ASP A 30 30.28 -1.38 48.25
N GLU A 31 30.24 -2.72 48.00
CA GLU A 31 29.13 -3.72 48.10
C GLU A 31 27.80 -3.58 47.27
N THR A 32 27.11 -4.64 46.77
CA THR A 32 27.33 -6.12 46.74
C THR A 32 26.43 -6.82 45.67
N SER A 33 26.89 -7.92 45.03
CA SER A 33 26.13 -8.95 44.25
C SER A 33 25.36 -8.57 42.95
N ALA A 34 25.14 -9.44 41.95
CA ALA A 34 25.69 -10.79 41.66
C ALA A 34 25.64 -11.19 40.14
N GLN A 35 26.76 -11.69 39.63
CA GLN A 35 26.95 -12.90 38.80
C GLN A 35 25.84 -13.44 37.84
N VAL A 36 26.10 -13.35 36.51
CA VAL A 36 25.90 -14.35 35.40
C VAL A 36 24.52 -15.07 35.21
N GLU A 37 24.20 -15.82 34.13
CA GLU A 37 24.92 -16.35 32.94
C GLU A 37 24.25 -15.99 31.59
N ASN A 38 24.99 -16.21 30.49
CA ASN A 38 24.49 -16.13 29.11
C ASN A 38 24.52 -17.55 28.49
N SER A 39 23.36 -18.09 28.06
CA SER A 39 23.30 -19.41 27.41
C SER A 39 22.15 -19.53 26.41
N SER A 40 22.51 -19.86 25.17
CA SER A 40 21.67 -20.56 24.19
C SER A 40 22.41 -21.85 23.83
N PRO A 41 21.73 -22.99 23.66
CA PRO A 41 21.62 -23.47 22.27
C PRO A 41 20.38 -24.31 21.90
N GLN A 42 19.97 -24.14 20.64
CA GLN A 42 19.53 -25.18 19.70
C GLN A 42 18.13 -25.83 19.82
N THR A 43 17.86 -26.67 18.81
CA THR A 43 16.54 -26.97 18.21
C THR A 43 16.35 -28.46 17.93
N THR A 44 15.12 -28.95 18.11
CA THR A 44 14.56 -30.15 17.47
C THR A 44 13.13 -29.82 17.02
N SER A 45 12.81 -29.73 15.73
CA SER A 45 12.58 -30.81 14.75
C SER A 45 11.31 -31.63 14.99
N ASP A 46 10.15 -31.13 14.55
CA ASP A 46 9.48 -31.73 13.37
C ASP A 46 8.17 -31.01 12.97
N SER A 47 8.01 -30.76 11.67
CA SER A 47 6.71 -30.49 11.03
C SER A 47 6.81 -30.69 9.52
N LYS A 48 5.91 -31.53 8.98
CA LYS A 48 5.96 -32.10 7.63
C LYS A 48 6.07 -31.06 6.51
N LYS A 49 6.83 -31.42 5.47
CA LYS A 49 6.71 -30.82 4.13
C LYS A 49 5.29 -31.00 3.60
N TYR A 50 4.46 -29.97 3.73
CA TYR A 50 3.35 -29.77 2.80
C TYR A 50 3.91 -29.21 1.49
N GLY A 51 3.47 -29.72 0.35
CA GLY A 51 3.72 -29.11 -0.96
C GLY A 51 2.95 -27.80 -1.05
N LYS A 52 3.53 -26.74 -0.49
CA LYS A 52 2.80 -25.50 -0.22
C LYS A 52 2.47 -24.79 -1.53
N ASN A 53 1.17 -24.67 -1.82
CA ASN A 53 0.70 -23.58 -2.64
C ASN A 53 1.19 -22.27 -1.98
N LEU A 54 1.79 -21.38 -2.76
CA LEU A 54 2.34 -20.11 -2.25
C LEU A 54 1.24 -19.05 -2.15
N SER A 55 0.17 -19.41 -1.44
CA SER A 55 -0.85 -18.51 -0.92
C SER A 55 -0.21 -17.61 0.14
N ASN A 56 -0.46 -16.32 0.05
CA ASN A 56 -0.09 -15.39 1.10
C ASN A 56 -1.17 -15.39 2.18
N TYR A 57 -0.77 -15.02 3.40
CA TYR A 57 -1.66 -14.89 4.55
C TYR A 57 -1.63 -13.45 5.02
N TRP A 58 -2.80 -12.85 5.22
CA TRP A 58 -2.97 -11.43 5.50
C TRP A 58 -3.73 -11.20 6.81
N LEU A 59 -3.69 -9.96 7.31
CA LEU A 59 -4.55 -9.50 8.41
C LEU A 59 -5.07 -8.11 8.05
N MET A 60 -6.39 -7.94 8.11
CA MET A 60 -7.10 -6.76 7.61
C MET A 60 -8.01 -6.23 8.71
N LYS A 61 -7.88 -4.93 9.00
CA LYS A 61 -8.45 -4.29 10.19
C LYS A 61 -9.67 -3.45 9.84
N SER A 62 -10.76 -3.65 10.56
CA SER A 62 -12.01 -2.89 10.45
C SER A 62 -12.57 -2.57 11.83
N GLU A 63 -13.50 -1.63 11.92
CA GLU A 63 -14.07 -1.12 13.18
C GLU A 63 -15.52 -1.61 13.33
N PRO A 64 -15.87 -2.40 14.36
CA PRO A 64 -17.22 -2.95 14.51
C PRO A 64 -18.21 -2.00 15.20
N GLU A 65 -17.72 -0.93 15.82
CA GLU A 65 -18.51 0.09 16.52
C GLU A 65 -18.71 1.33 15.62
N SER A 66 -19.76 2.11 15.85
CA SER A 66 -20.09 3.31 15.05
C SER A 66 -19.10 4.44 15.32
N ARG A 67 -18.51 5.00 14.24
CA ARG A 67 -17.59 6.13 14.32
C ARG A 67 -17.65 6.99 13.06
N ILE A 68 -17.96 8.28 13.24
CA ILE A 68 -18.10 9.22 12.12
C ILE A 68 -16.74 9.79 11.71
N GLU A 69 -16.28 9.49 10.49
CA GLU A 69 -15.24 10.24 9.80
C GLU A 69 -15.84 11.17 8.75
N LYS A 70 -15.62 12.48 8.88
CA LYS A 70 -16.00 13.50 7.87
C LYS A 70 -17.48 13.49 7.47
N GLY A 71 -18.37 13.02 8.35
CA GLY A 71 -19.81 12.89 8.11
C GLY A 71 -20.27 11.51 7.63
N VAL A 72 -19.38 10.53 7.53
CA VAL A 72 -19.69 9.13 7.14
C VAL A 72 -19.34 8.20 8.30
N ASP A 73 -20.20 7.23 8.63
CA ASP A 73 -19.87 6.16 9.59
C ASP A 73 -18.93 5.14 8.92
N VAL A 74 -17.85 4.76 9.61
CA VAL A 74 -16.87 3.75 9.14
C VAL A 74 -17.09 2.36 9.75
N LYS A 75 -18.20 2.15 10.47
CA LYS A 75 -18.58 0.83 11.02
C LYS A 75 -18.66 -0.25 9.94
N PHE A 76 -17.85 -1.29 10.10
CA PHE A 76 -17.99 -2.54 9.36
C PHE A 76 -17.41 -3.72 10.17
N SER A 77 -18.28 -4.50 10.81
CA SER A 77 -17.95 -5.71 11.56
C SER A 77 -17.94 -6.97 10.67
N ILE A 78 -17.58 -8.14 11.25
CA ILE A 78 -17.62 -9.41 10.51
C ILE A 78 -19.07 -9.91 10.32
N GLU A 79 -19.97 -9.56 11.23
CA GLU A 79 -21.42 -9.77 11.07
C GLU A 79 -22.02 -8.89 9.98
N ASP A 80 -21.53 -7.66 9.79
CA ASP A 80 -21.93 -6.80 8.67
C ASP A 80 -21.44 -7.36 7.31
N LEU A 81 -20.26 -8.00 7.27
CA LEU A 81 -19.76 -8.76 6.11
C LEU A 81 -20.62 -10.00 5.82
N LYS A 82 -20.91 -10.79 6.85
CA LYS A 82 -21.71 -12.02 6.78
C LYS A 82 -23.16 -11.78 6.34
N ALA A 83 -23.66 -10.56 6.54
CA ALA A 83 -24.97 -10.08 6.10
C ALA A 83 -25.00 -9.53 4.65
N GLN A 84 -23.85 -9.37 3.98
CA GLN A 84 -23.82 -8.94 2.58
C GLN A 84 -24.37 -10.02 1.63
N PRO A 85 -24.90 -9.62 0.45
CA PRO A 85 -25.12 -10.55 -0.66
C PRO A 85 -23.86 -11.38 -0.95
N GLU A 86 -24.03 -12.70 -1.07
CA GLU A 86 -22.95 -13.67 -1.30
C GLU A 86 -21.81 -13.65 -0.25
N GLN A 87 -21.98 -12.91 0.86
CA GLN A 87 -20.98 -12.66 1.91
C GLN A 87 -19.71 -11.95 1.41
N ILE A 88 -19.84 -11.18 0.31
CA ILE A 88 -18.75 -10.44 -0.34
C ILE A 88 -18.86 -8.94 -0.03
N ALA A 89 -17.73 -8.28 0.22
CA ALA A 89 -17.65 -6.83 0.40
C ALA A 89 -16.39 -6.23 -0.22
N CYS A 90 -16.47 -4.99 -0.70
CA CYS A 90 -15.31 -4.24 -1.18
C CYS A 90 -14.47 -3.71 -0.01
N TRP A 91 -13.18 -4.05 0.03
CA TRP A 91 -12.28 -3.54 1.07
C TRP A 91 -11.70 -2.15 0.71
N ASP A 92 -12.52 -1.12 0.93
CA ASP A 92 -12.18 0.28 0.67
C ASP A 92 -11.36 0.90 1.85
N GLY A 93 -11.45 2.20 2.14
CA GLY A 93 -10.92 2.86 3.33
C GLY A 93 -9.43 3.11 3.31
N VAL A 94 -8.63 2.22 2.72
CA VAL A 94 -7.17 2.23 2.80
C VAL A 94 -6.56 3.48 2.14
N ARG A 95 -6.07 4.40 2.98
CA ARG A 95 -5.32 5.60 2.57
C ARG A 95 -3.80 5.49 2.80
N ASN A 96 -3.33 4.46 3.49
CA ASN A 96 -1.90 4.21 3.70
C ASN A 96 -1.25 3.59 2.44
N TYR A 97 -0.15 4.18 1.95
CA TYR A 97 0.52 3.76 0.72
C TYR A 97 1.10 2.34 0.75
N GLN A 98 1.58 1.86 1.90
CA GLN A 98 2.13 0.52 2.07
C GLN A 98 1.00 -0.52 2.10
N ALA A 99 -0.06 -0.26 2.88
CA ALA A 99 -1.25 -1.12 2.93
C ALA A 99 -1.90 -1.25 1.54
N ARG A 100 -2.03 -0.14 0.79
CA ARG A 100 -2.50 -0.15 -0.61
C ARG A 100 -1.59 -0.98 -1.53
N ASN A 101 -0.28 -1.05 -1.25
CA ASN A 101 0.63 -1.90 -2.02
C ASN A 101 0.50 -3.39 -1.63
N PHE A 102 0.14 -3.72 -0.39
CA PHE A 102 -0.22 -5.08 0.00
C PHE A 102 -1.54 -5.53 -0.65
N LEU A 103 -2.57 -4.68 -0.71
CA LEU A 103 -3.82 -4.98 -1.45
C LEU A 103 -3.56 -5.31 -2.95
N ARG A 104 -2.50 -4.75 -3.54
CA ARG A 104 -2.08 -5.03 -4.93
C ARG A 104 -1.22 -6.30 -5.09
N ALA A 105 -0.78 -6.89 -3.98
CA ALA A 105 0.04 -8.11 -3.96
C ALA A 105 -0.76 -9.36 -3.53
N MET A 106 -1.95 -9.15 -2.95
CA MET A 106 -2.97 -10.16 -2.75
C MET A 106 -3.38 -10.82 -4.08
N LYS A 107 -3.74 -12.10 -4.01
CA LYS A 107 -4.28 -12.90 -5.13
C LYS A 107 -5.66 -13.43 -4.78
N LEU A 108 -6.43 -13.81 -5.80
CA LEU A 108 -7.64 -14.62 -5.62
C LEU A 108 -7.33 -15.85 -4.75
N GLU A 109 -8.21 -16.16 -3.80
CA GLU A 109 -8.06 -17.24 -2.80
C GLU A 109 -6.91 -17.07 -1.78
N ASP A 110 -6.19 -15.93 -1.73
CA ASP A 110 -5.34 -15.61 -0.55
C ASP A 110 -6.23 -15.45 0.70
N GLU A 111 -5.79 -15.98 1.84
CA GLU A 111 -6.55 -15.95 3.09
C GLU A 111 -6.18 -14.74 3.95
N ALA A 112 -7.17 -14.14 4.60
CA ALA A 112 -7.01 -12.96 5.43
C ALA A 112 -7.77 -13.10 6.77
N PHE A 113 -7.12 -12.77 7.88
CA PHE A 113 -7.80 -12.61 9.16
C PHE A 113 -8.56 -11.29 9.21
N PHE A 114 -9.85 -11.35 9.54
CA PHE A 114 -10.66 -10.18 9.87
C PHE A 114 -10.36 -9.78 11.32
N TYR A 115 -9.86 -8.57 11.51
CA TYR A 115 -9.46 -8.04 12.82
C TYR A 115 -10.34 -6.84 13.20
N HIS A 116 -10.99 -6.93 14.36
CA HIS A 116 -11.70 -5.81 14.98
C HIS A 116 -10.71 -4.89 15.68
N SER A 117 -10.66 -3.64 15.23
CA SER A 117 -9.86 -2.54 15.79
C SER A 117 -10.76 -1.44 16.35
N ASN A 118 -10.18 -0.58 17.20
CA ASN A 118 -10.82 0.63 17.73
C ASN A 118 -12.23 0.40 18.33
N CYS A 119 -12.34 -0.65 19.12
CA CYS A 119 -13.53 -1.11 19.82
C CYS A 119 -13.13 -1.57 21.22
N LYS A 120 -14.12 -1.87 22.08
CA LYS A 120 -13.91 -2.30 23.47
C LYS A 120 -13.02 -3.55 23.61
N GLU A 121 -13.15 -4.50 22.69
CA GLU A 121 -12.49 -5.82 22.73
C GLU A 121 -11.82 -6.14 21.37
N PRO A 122 -10.65 -5.55 21.06
CA PRO A 122 -10.02 -5.67 19.75
C PRO A 122 -9.26 -6.99 19.56
N GLY A 123 -9.52 -7.70 18.45
CA GLY A 123 -8.98 -9.04 18.22
C GLY A 123 -9.24 -9.59 16.81
N ILE A 124 -8.69 -10.76 16.52
CA ILE A 124 -9.08 -11.54 15.32
C ILE A 124 -10.42 -12.22 15.61
N VAL A 125 -11.40 -12.00 14.74
CA VAL A 125 -12.78 -12.50 14.93
C VAL A 125 -13.19 -13.53 13.87
N GLY A 126 -12.43 -13.69 12.80
CA GLY A 126 -12.67 -14.71 11.79
C GLY A 126 -11.68 -14.69 10.64
N LEU A 127 -11.95 -15.57 9.67
CA LEU A 127 -11.15 -15.76 8.45
C LEU A 127 -12.04 -15.42 7.25
N MET A 128 -11.46 -14.73 6.27
CA MET A 128 -12.06 -14.41 4.98
C MET A 128 -11.05 -14.66 3.86
N LYS A 129 -11.48 -14.55 2.60
CA LYS A 129 -10.64 -14.70 1.41
C LYS A 129 -10.69 -13.45 0.55
N VAL A 130 -9.65 -13.26 -0.24
CA VAL A 130 -9.62 -12.26 -1.31
C VAL A 130 -10.38 -12.81 -2.52
N ASP A 131 -11.56 -12.24 -2.80
CA ASP A 131 -12.31 -12.47 -4.04
C ASP A 131 -11.92 -11.46 -5.14
N VAL A 132 -12.02 -11.89 -6.40
CA VAL A 132 -11.87 -11.07 -7.61
C VAL A 132 -12.82 -11.62 -8.69
N GLN A 133 -14.08 -11.22 -8.63
CA GLN A 133 -15.10 -11.65 -9.60
C GLN A 133 -14.75 -11.23 -11.05
N PHE A 134 -14.55 -12.21 -11.93
CA PHE A 134 -14.48 -12.00 -13.38
C PHE A 134 -15.89 -11.81 -13.94
N VAL A 135 -16.18 -10.61 -14.46
CA VAL A 135 -17.48 -10.30 -15.08
C VAL A 135 -17.55 -10.83 -16.51
N ARG A 136 -16.63 -10.38 -17.38
CA ARG A 136 -16.45 -10.84 -18.77
C ARG A 136 -15.17 -10.25 -19.39
N ILE A 137 -14.75 -10.79 -20.54
CA ILE A 137 -13.82 -10.11 -21.45
C ILE A 137 -14.60 -9.03 -22.24
N MET A 138 -13.92 -7.98 -22.69
CA MET A 138 -14.51 -6.98 -23.59
C MET A 138 -14.85 -7.61 -24.96
N LYS A 139 -15.98 -7.27 -25.56
CA LYS A 139 -16.42 -7.84 -26.87
C LYS A 139 -15.39 -7.59 -27.98
N ARG A 140 -14.68 -6.45 -27.91
CA ARG A 140 -13.50 -6.15 -28.73
C ARG A 140 -12.39 -5.50 -27.90
N PHE A 141 -11.18 -5.48 -28.45
CA PHE A 141 -10.08 -4.69 -27.90
C PHE A 141 -10.34 -3.20 -28.12
N ILE A 142 -10.29 -2.40 -27.05
CA ILE A 142 -10.31 -0.94 -27.09
C ILE A 142 -8.86 -0.46 -26.98
N SER A 143 -8.33 0.18 -28.02
CA SER A 143 -6.88 0.44 -28.08
C SER A 143 -6.47 1.72 -27.34
N LEU A 144 -5.22 1.79 -26.88
CA LEU A 144 -4.68 3.04 -26.31
C LEU A 144 -4.62 4.18 -27.34
N ALA A 145 -4.50 3.86 -28.63
CA ALA A 145 -4.53 4.84 -29.71
C ALA A 145 -5.94 5.42 -29.89
N GLU A 146 -6.95 4.55 -29.97
CA GLU A 146 -8.38 4.90 -30.01
C GLU A 146 -8.78 5.79 -28.83
N LEU A 147 -8.52 5.34 -27.59
CA LEU A 147 -8.79 6.14 -26.38
C LEU A 147 -8.08 7.49 -26.39
N LYS A 148 -6.87 7.57 -26.98
CA LYS A 148 -6.11 8.82 -27.11
C LYS A 148 -6.75 9.76 -28.14
N THR A 149 -7.24 9.24 -29.26
CA THR A 149 -8.01 10.01 -30.26
C THR A 149 -9.25 10.63 -29.62
N TYR A 150 -10.07 9.83 -28.92
CA TYR A 150 -11.25 10.34 -28.20
C TYR A 150 -10.86 11.34 -27.09
N HIS A 151 -9.81 11.08 -26.32
CA HIS A 151 -9.29 12.04 -25.32
C HIS A 151 -8.86 13.38 -25.94
N GLN A 152 -8.18 13.36 -27.09
CA GLN A 152 -7.74 14.57 -27.79
C GLN A 152 -8.92 15.35 -28.38
N ALA A 153 -9.90 14.66 -28.99
CA ALA A 153 -11.13 15.29 -29.45
C ALA A 153 -11.93 15.92 -28.30
N HIS A 154 -12.15 15.16 -27.21
CA HIS A 154 -12.88 15.62 -26.03
C HIS A 154 -12.21 16.79 -25.31
N LYS A 155 -10.88 16.94 -25.40
CA LYS A 155 -10.18 18.14 -24.91
C LYS A 155 -10.54 19.42 -25.66
N ALA A 156 -10.91 19.34 -26.93
CA ALA A 156 -11.37 20.48 -27.71
C ALA A 156 -12.89 20.69 -27.60
N THR A 157 -13.69 19.60 -27.59
CA THR A 157 -15.16 19.66 -27.63
C THR A 157 -15.85 19.61 -26.26
N GLY A 158 -15.13 19.29 -25.19
CA GLY A 158 -15.66 19.19 -23.84
C GLY A 158 -16.26 17.83 -23.45
N GLY A 159 -16.07 16.77 -24.24
CA GLY A 159 -16.62 15.42 -23.97
C GLY A 159 -16.03 14.65 -22.78
N PRO A 160 -16.51 13.43 -22.48
CA PRO A 160 -16.23 12.71 -21.23
C PRO A 160 -14.74 12.53 -20.92
N LEU A 161 -13.97 11.93 -21.83
CA LEU A 161 -12.56 11.57 -21.58
C LEU A 161 -11.59 12.76 -21.49
N LYS A 162 -12.05 14.02 -21.57
CA LYS A 162 -11.20 15.24 -21.63
C LYS A 162 -10.13 15.32 -20.53
N ASN A 163 -10.44 14.84 -19.33
CA ASN A 163 -9.58 14.93 -18.15
C ASN A 163 -8.93 13.59 -17.74
N MET A 164 -9.24 12.51 -18.46
CA MET A 164 -8.96 11.13 -18.06
C MET A 164 -7.53 10.92 -17.54
N ALA A 165 -7.44 10.33 -16.35
CA ALA A 165 -6.19 10.10 -15.62
C ALA A 165 -5.14 9.33 -16.44
N LEU A 166 -5.58 8.49 -17.38
CA LEU A 166 -4.73 7.69 -18.27
C LEU A 166 -3.76 8.56 -19.09
N PHE A 167 -4.23 9.73 -19.52
CA PHE A 167 -3.46 10.65 -20.35
C PHE A 167 -2.92 11.85 -19.58
N THR A 168 -3.54 12.22 -18.45
CA THR A 168 -3.09 13.34 -17.60
C THR A 168 -2.09 12.92 -16.52
N ARG A 169 -2.01 11.63 -16.15
CA ARG A 169 -1.15 11.11 -15.08
C ARG A 169 -0.37 9.85 -15.50
N GLN A 170 0.50 10.01 -16.49
CA GLN A 170 1.29 8.95 -17.18
C GLN A 170 2.06 7.94 -16.29
N ARG A 171 2.24 8.20 -14.98
CA ARG A 171 2.94 7.30 -14.03
C ARG A 171 2.04 6.74 -12.92
N LEU A 172 0.72 6.95 -12.99
CA LEU A 172 -0.25 6.50 -11.98
C LEU A 172 -0.87 5.17 -12.39
N SER A 173 -0.49 4.07 -11.72
CA SER A 173 -0.87 2.70 -12.11
C SER A 173 -2.27 2.22 -11.69
N VAL A 174 -2.98 2.96 -10.84
CA VAL A 174 -4.40 2.70 -10.50
C VAL A 174 -5.09 4.05 -10.41
N GLN A 175 -6.25 4.16 -11.05
CA GLN A 175 -6.92 5.42 -11.35
C GLN A 175 -8.41 5.27 -11.10
N SER A 176 -9.02 6.28 -10.48
CA SER A 176 -10.48 6.44 -10.47
C SER A 176 -10.94 6.97 -11.83
N LEU A 177 -11.95 6.35 -12.42
CA LEU A 177 -12.72 6.92 -13.53
C LEU A 177 -13.97 7.61 -12.97
N THR A 178 -14.52 8.58 -13.69
CA THR A 178 -15.91 9.02 -13.47
C THR A 178 -16.89 8.04 -14.13
N GLN A 179 -18.18 8.12 -13.76
CA GLN A 179 -19.23 7.33 -14.43
C GLN A 179 -19.27 7.65 -15.95
N GLU A 180 -19.18 8.93 -16.33
CA GLU A 180 -19.11 9.36 -17.73
C GLU A 180 -17.92 8.76 -18.49
N GLU A 181 -16.76 8.63 -17.85
CA GLU A 181 -15.56 8.03 -18.47
C GLU A 181 -15.72 6.51 -18.63
N PHE A 182 -16.30 5.83 -17.64
CA PHE A 182 -16.55 4.39 -17.66
C PHE A 182 -17.61 4.01 -18.71
N ASP A 183 -18.77 4.67 -18.68
CA ASP A 183 -19.87 4.43 -19.61
C ASP A 183 -19.47 4.77 -21.06
N PHE A 184 -18.67 5.82 -21.27
CA PHE A 184 -18.13 6.12 -22.60
C PHE A 184 -17.23 4.99 -23.11
N ILE A 185 -16.34 4.43 -22.27
CA ILE A 185 -15.45 3.32 -22.66
C ILE A 185 -16.26 2.04 -22.96
N LEU A 186 -17.32 1.76 -22.19
CA LEU A 186 -18.25 0.68 -22.52
C LEU A 186 -18.99 0.96 -23.83
N SER A 187 -19.38 2.21 -24.12
CA SER A 187 -20.05 2.57 -25.39
C SER A 187 -19.16 2.41 -26.65
N LEU A 188 -17.84 2.35 -26.50
CA LEU A 188 -16.93 2.03 -27.61
C LEU A 188 -17.02 0.55 -28.01
N GLU A 189 -17.36 -0.33 -27.07
CA GLU A 189 -17.40 -1.78 -27.27
C GLU A 189 -18.43 -2.23 -28.31
N GLU A 190 -19.54 -1.50 -28.44
CA GLU A 190 -20.61 -1.76 -29.42
C GLU A 190 -20.34 -1.12 -30.79
N LYS A 191 -19.26 -0.33 -30.92
CA LYS A 191 -18.85 0.28 -32.20
C LYS A 191 -17.85 -0.61 -32.91
N GLU A 192 -17.84 -0.56 -34.23
CA GLU A 192 -16.72 -1.10 -35.01
C GLU A 192 -15.41 -0.36 -34.67
N PRO A 193 -14.23 -0.99 -34.79
CA PRO A 193 -12.95 -0.33 -34.57
C PRO A 193 -12.66 0.75 -35.64
N ASP A 194 -12.14 1.89 -35.21
CA ASP A 194 -11.53 2.94 -36.05
C ASP A 194 -10.18 2.50 -36.65
#